data_AF-A0A6N3FFX7-F1
#
_entry.id   AF-A0A6N3FFX7-F1
#
_cell.length_a   1.000
_cell.length_b   1.000
_cell.length_c   1.000
_cell.angle_alpha   90.00
_cell.angle_beta   90.00
_cell.angle_gamma   90.00
#
_symmetry.space_group_name_H-M   'P 1'
#
loop_
_entity.id
_entity.type
_entity.pdbx_description
1 polymer ?
#
loop_
_entity_poly.entity_id
_entity_poly.type
_entity_poly.pdbx_seq_one_letter_code
_entity_poly.pdbx_strand_id
1 'polypeptide(L)'
;MNKLEEKKCYKEYHKNYYKENKEYFKDYYKNYYLKNKEKMKENHQKYLDSNKGEFVYFHLDKDGEVLYVGSYLDRPIEERQSAHLTGNSNLKMTAEEYKEKYGLDKIIYKDYFGFMFNLDELHFVENYFIEKYKPILNKVRPKFNEDNFALKKEGLEYMAEAMFIQEFDMGKYFKGDVA
;
A
#
# COMPACT_ATOMS: atom_id res chain seq x y z
N MET A 1 10.90 4.62 43.92
CA MET A 1 10.87 4.02 42.58
C MET A 1 10.45 5.10 41.60
N ASN A 2 11.26 5.35 40.57
CA ASN A 2 10.96 6.31 39.51
C ASN A 2 9.91 5.70 38.55
N LYS A 3 9.00 6.51 37.97
CA LYS A 3 7.99 6.06 36.97
C LYS A 3 8.56 5.18 35.85
N LEU A 4 9.82 5.39 35.46
CA LEU A 4 10.54 4.59 34.47
C LEU A 4 10.88 3.19 34.98
N GLU A 5 11.20 3.05 36.26
CA GLU A 5 11.47 1.77 36.92
C GLU A 5 10.18 0.98 37.11
N GLU A 6 9.09 1.64 37.54
CA GLU A 6 7.76 1.02 37.65
C GLU A 6 7.29 0.49 36.30
N LYS A 7 7.44 1.27 35.21
CA LYS A 7 7.09 0.86 33.85
C LYS A 7 7.92 -0.34 33.36
N LYS A 8 9.20 -0.40 33.72
CA LYS A 8 10.07 -1.55 33.41
C LYS A 8 9.63 -2.80 34.17
N CYS A 9 9.40 -2.70 35.48
CA CYS A 9 8.89 -3.81 36.30
C CYS A 9 7.56 -4.34 35.78
N TYR A 10 6.63 -3.45 35.39
CA TYR A 10 5.33 -3.84 34.85
C TYR A 10 5.46 -4.58 33.51
N LYS A 11 6.34 -4.12 32.63
CA LYS A 11 6.64 -4.77 31.34
C LYS A 11 7.26 -6.15 31.54
N GLU A 12 8.20 -6.27 32.49
CA GLU A 12 8.84 -7.54 32.86
C GLU A 12 7.81 -8.55 33.39
N TYR A 13 6.94 -8.11 34.31
CA TYR A 13 5.87 -8.91 34.88
C TYR A 13 4.92 -9.44 33.81
N HIS A 14 4.42 -8.58 32.93
CA HIS A 14 3.53 -9.00 31.84
C HIS A 14 4.20 -9.96 30.86
N LYS A 15 5.47 -9.74 30.53
CA LYS A 15 6.24 -10.64 29.66
C LYS A 15 6.34 -12.04 30.27
N ASN A 16 6.63 -12.13 31.56
CA ASN A 16 6.73 -13.40 32.27
C ASN A 16 5.36 -14.07 32.41
N TYR A 17 4.32 -13.30 32.77
CA TYR A 17 2.94 -13.80 32.82
C TYR A 17 2.49 -14.38 31.48
N TYR A 18 2.77 -13.71 30.36
CA TYR A 18 2.45 -14.24 29.04
C TYR A 18 3.21 -15.53 28.72
N LYS A 19 4.50 -15.60 29.09
CA LYS A 19 5.35 -16.77 28.86
C LYS A 19 4.84 -17.99 29.64
N GLU A 20 4.41 -17.80 30.88
CA GLU A 20 3.85 -18.84 31.75
C GLU A 20 2.45 -19.29 31.30
N ASN A 21 1.65 -18.39 30.73
CA ASN A 21 0.26 -18.65 30.32
C ASN A 21 0.09 -18.79 28.80
N LYS A 22 1.16 -19.17 28.09
CA LYS A 22 1.21 -19.16 26.62
C LYS A 22 0.08 -19.96 25.96
N GLU A 23 -0.22 -21.16 26.46
CA GLU A 23 -1.29 -22.00 25.90
C GLU A 23 -2.69 -21.42 26.16
N TYR A 24 -2.92 -20.82 27.34
CA TYR A 24 -4.18 -20.10 27.62
C TYR A 24 -4.41 -18.97 26.61
N PHE A 25 -3.39 -18.14 26.35
CA PHE A 25 -3.50 -17.05 25.38
C PHE A 25 -3.73 -17.56 23.96
N LYS A 26 -3.01 -18.61 23.55
CA LYS A 26 -3.19 -19.24 22.25
C LYS A 26 -4.63 -19.74 22.05
N ASP A 27 -5.19 -20.43 23.03
CA ASP A 27 -6.57 -20.90 22.99
C ASP A 27 -7.57 -19.74 23.04
N TYR A 28 -7.31 -18.72 23.85
CA TYR A 28 -8.12 -17.50 23.89
C TYR A 28 -8.19 -16.83 22.51
N TYR A 29 -7.05 -16.59 21.86
CA TYR A 29 -7.01 -15.98 20.53
C TYR A 29 -7.65 -16.85 19.47
N LYS A 30 -7.41 -18.17 19.50
CA LYS A 30 -8.06 -19.12 18.59
C LYS A 30 -9.59 -19.08 18.73
N ASN A 31 -10.09 -19.13 19.96
CA ASN A 31 -11.53 -19.11 20.24
C ASN A 31 -12.15 -17.74 19.91
N TYR A 32 -11.44 -16.64 20.20
CA TYR A 32 -11.86 -15.30 19.80
C TYR A 32 -11.97 -15.21 18.28
N TYR A 33 -10.97 -15.67 17.54
CA TYR A 33 -11.00 -15.68 16.08
C TYR A 33 -12.16 -16.53 15.56
N LEU A 34 -12.33 -17.77 16.02
CA LEU A 34 -13.43 -18.64 15.58
C LEU A 34 -14.81 -18.01 15.84
N LYS A 35 -14.98 -17.32 16.97
CA LYS A 35 -16.23 -16.63 17.32
C LYS A 35 -16.49 -15.38 16.49
N ASN A 36 -15.44 -14.68 16.05
CA ASN A 36 -15.57 -13.37 15.38
C ASN A 36 -15.22 -13.38 13.89
N LYS A 37 -14.78 -14.52 13.33
CA LYS A 37 -14.25 -14.64 11.96
C LYS A 37 -15.19 -14.05 10.91
N GLU A 38 -16.48 -14.36 10.98
CA GLU A 38 -17.46 -13.86 10.00
C GLU A 38 -17.65 -12.34 10.12
N LYS A 39 -17.76 -11.80 11.34
CA LYS A 39 -17.82 -10.35 11.56
C LYS A 39 -16.54 -9.64 11.06
N MET A 40 -15.37 -10.26 11.25
CA MET A 40 -14.10 -9.73 10.74
C MET A 40 -14.10 -9.70 9.21
N LYS A 41 -14.57 -10.75 8.54
CA LYS A 41 -14.72 -10.79 7.08
C LYS A 41 -15.71 -9.73 6.58
N GLU A 42 -16.87 -9.61 7.21
CA GLU A 42 -17.88 -8.61 6.84
C GLU A 42 -17.34 -7.19 6.97
N ASN A 43 -16.66 -6.89 8.08
CA ASN A 43 -16.02 -5.60 8.28
C ASN A 43 -14.93 -5.34 7.24
N HIS A 44 -14.13 -6.36 6.90
CA HIS A 44 -13.12 -6.26 5.86
C HIS A 44 -13.75 -5.98 4.50
N GLN A 45 -14.82 -6.69 4.13
CA GLN A 45 -15.53 -6.48 2.88
C GLN A 45 -16.12 -5.07 2.80
N LYS A 46 -16.75 -4.57 3.88
CA LYS A 46 -17.25 -3.19 3.95
C LYS A 46 -16.14 -2.15 3.77
N TYR A 47 -14.98 -2.40 4.38
CA TYR A 47 -13.81 -1.55 4.18
C TYR A 47 -13.37 -1.55 2.72
N LEU A 48 -13.26 -2.73 2.09
CA LEU A 48 -12.91 -2.83 0.68
C LEU A 48 -13.90 -2.05 -0.19
N ASP A 49 -15.21 -2.28 -0.02
CA ASP A 49 -16.26 -1.65 -0.82
C ASP A 49 -16.32 -0.13 -0.66
N SER A 50 -16.00 0.38 0.53
CA SER A 50 -16.05 1.82 0.82
C SER A 50 -14.78 2.57 0.40
N ASN A 51 -13.71 1.84 0.07
CA ASN A 51 -12.39 2.42 -0.25
C ASN A 51 -11.86 1.90 -1.58
N LYS A 52 -12.75 1.40 -2.47
CA LYS A 52 -12.38 1.02 -3.83
C LYS A 52 -11.87 2.25 -4.56
N GLY A 53 -10.87 2.04 -5.40
CA GLY A 53 -10.41 3.07 -6.31
C GLY A 53 -9.71 2.51 -7.52
N GLU A 54 -9.32 3.42 -8.40
CA GLU A 54 -8.68 3.14 -9.67
C GLU A 54 -7.42 4.00 -9.67
N PHE A 55 -6.28 3.43 -9.33
CA PHE A 55 -5.11 4.23 -8.99
C PHE A 55 -3.98 4.02 -9.99
N VAL A 56 -3.29 5.10 -10.33
CA VAL A 56 -1.91 5.03 -10.82
C VAL A 56 -1.03 5.76 -9.82
N TYR A 57 0.00 5.08 -9.33
CA TYR A 57 0.85 5.54 -8.24
C TYR A 57 2.32 5.58 -8.66
N PHE A 58 3.07 6.44 -7.99
CA PHE A 58 4.44 6.80 -8.28
C PHE A 58 5.22 6.76 -6.98
N HIS A 59 6.37 6.10 -6.99
CA HIS A 59 7.32 6.12 -5.90
C HIS A 59 8.45 7.05 -6.30
N LEU A 60 8.77 8.01 -5.45
CA LEU A 60 9.73 9.07 -5.74
C LEU A 60 10.88 9.00 -4.75
N ASP A 61 12.07 9.33 -5.24
CA ASP A 61 13.19 9.61 -4.35
C ASP A 61 13.13 11.04 -3.79
N LYS A 62 14.10 11.36 -2.93
CA LYS A 62 14.28 12.68 -2.30
C LYS A 62 14.46 13.84 -3.28
N ASP A 63 14.89 13.56 -4.51
CA ASP A 63 15.15 14.56 -5.54
C ASP A 63 13.90 14.73 -6.45
N GLY A 64 12.86 13.93 -6.21
CA GLY A 64 11.61 13.94 -6.96
C GLY A 64 11.64 13.07 -8.21
N GLU A 65 12.68 12.24 -8.40
CA GLU A 65 12.76 11.33 -9.53
C GLU A 65 11.88 10.11 -9.32
N VAL A 66 11.20 9.69 -10.40
CA VAL A 66 10.27 8.55 -10.33
C VAL A 66 11.06 7.24 -10.35
N LEU A 67 11.05 6.54 -9.22
CA LEU A 67 11.69 5.24 -9.04
C LEU A 67 10.86 4.10 -9.63
N TYR A 68 9.54 4.16 -9.45
CA TYR A 68 8.58 3.12 -9.83
C TYR A 68 7.21 3.72 -10.14
N VAL A 69 6.52 3.16 -11.12
CA VAL A 69 5.12 3.43 -11.45
C VAL A 69 4.34 2.12 -11.39
N GLY A 70 3.14 2.14 -10.84
CA GLY A 70 2.24 1.00 -10.90
C GLY A 70 0.79 1.43 -10.91
N SER A 71 -0.10 0.48 -11.15
CA SER A 71 -1.55 0.69 -11.08
C SER A 71 -2.24 -0.31 -10.15
N TYR A 72 -3.44 0.06 -9.71
CA TYR A 72 -4.26 -0.79 -8.85
C TYR A 72 -5.76 -0.52 -9.04
N LEU A 73 -6.53 -1.58 -9.31
CA LEU A 73 -7.93 -1.50 -9.69
C LEU A 73 -8.84 -2.16 -8.65
N ASP A 74 -9.99 -1.54 -8.38
CA ASP A 74 -11.13 -2.07 -7.59
C ASP A 74 -10.77 -2.43 -6.14
N ARG A 75 -9.75 -1.78 -5.58
CA ARG A 75 -9.20 -2.07 -4.26
C ARG A 75 -8.59 -0.82 -3.61
N PRO A 76 -8.49 -0.76 -2.27
CA PRO A 76 -7.90 0.40 -1.59
C PRO A 76 -6.42 0.57 -1.86
N ILE A 77 -5.97 1.80 -2.06
CA ILE A 77 -4.57 2.12 -2.34
C ILE A 77 -3.64 1.63 -1.22
N GLU A 78 -4.10 1.66 0.03
CA GLU A 78 -3.39 1.17 1.20
C GLU A 78 -3.01 -0.31 1.08
N GLU A 79 -3.85 -1.14 0.49
CA GLU A 79 -3.57 -2.58 0.31
C GLU A 79 -2.33 -2.74 -0.58
N ARG A 80 -2.29 -2.00 -1.70
CA ARG A 80 -1.18 -2.08 -2.65
C ARG A 80 0.10 -1.47 -2.11
N GLN A 81 0.02 -0.28 -1.51
CA GLN A 81 1.20 0.37 -0.95
C GLN A 81 1.75 -0.40 0.25
N SER A 82 0.88 -0.99 1.08
CA SER A 82 1.32 -1.89 2.13
C SER A 82 2.09 -3.08 1.57
N ALA A 83 1.61 -3.71 0.48
CA ALA A 83 2.33 -4.81 -0.13
C ALA A 83 3.72 -4.40 -0.66
N HIS A 84 3.85 -3.19 -1.20
CA HIS A 84 5.15 -2.64 -1.60
C HIS A 84 6.08 -2.40 -0.41
N LEU A 85 5.59 -1.70 0.61
CA LEU A 85 6.37 -1.24 1.77
C LEU A 85 6.69 -2.35 2.78
N THR A 86 6.07 -3.53 2.68
CA THR A 86 6.38 -4.69 3.53
C THR A 86 7.06 -5.84 2.78
N GLY A 87 7.57 -5.60 1.56
CA GLY A 87 8.29 -6.62 0.78
C GLY A 87 7.41 -7.72 0.15
N ASN A 88 6.08 -7.58 0.21
CA ASN A 88 5.14 -8.56 -0.34
C ASN A 88 4.80 -8.34 -1.82
N SER A 89 5.33 -7.28 -2.43
CA SER A 89 5.20 -6.99 -3.86
C SER A 89 6.27 -7.69 -4.72
N ASN A 90 6.30 -7.35 -6.01
CA ASN A 90 7.36 -7.72 -6.95
C ASN A 90 8.71 -7.04 -6.65
N LEU A 91 8.73 -5.94 -5.90
CA LEU A 91 9.96 -5.22 -5.54
C LEU A 91 10.77 -5.95 -4.46
N LYS A 92 10.12 -6.79 -3.65
CA LYS A 92 10.75 -7.66 -2.64
C LYS A 92 11.71 -6.93 -1.69
N MET A 93 11.27 -5.78 -1.16
CA MET A 93 12.00 -5.01 -0.15
C MET A 93 11.03 -4.31 0.81
N THR A 94 11.42 -4.10 2.06
CA THR A 94 10.66 -3.28 3.03
C THR A 94 10.83 -1.78 2.74
N ALA A 95 10.03 -0.93 3.39
CA ALA A 95 10.15 0.52 3.29
C ALA A 95 11.56 1.02 3.64
N GLU A 96 12.16 0.50 4.72
CA GLU A 96 13.51 0.87 5.14
C GLU A 96 14.56 0.45 4.11
N GLU A 97 14.48 -0.78 3.60
CA GLU A 97 15.39 -1.26 2.55
C GLU A 97 15.22 -0.46 1.25
N TYR A 98 13.99 -0.08 0.91
CA TYR A 98 13.68 0.74 -0.26
C TYR A 98 14.31 2.13 -0.11
N LYS A 99 14.15 2.76 1.05
CA LYS A 99 14.75 4.06 1.36
C LYS A 99 16.27 4.01 1.35
N GLU A 100 16.88 2.98 1.95
CA GLU A 100 18.34 2.83 1.99
C GLU A 100 18.93 2.63 0.58
N LYS A 101 18.29 1.79 -0.24
CA LYS A 101 18.86 1.38 -1.53
C LYS A 101 18.57 2.35 -2.67
N TYR A 102 17.38 2.93 -2.70
CA TYR A 102 16.90 3.76 -3.81
C TYR A 102 16.49 5.16 -3.39
N GLY A 103 16.59 5.50 -2.10
CA GLY A 103 16.28 6.85 -1.63
C GLY A 103 14.78 7.17 -1.61
N LEU A 104 13.90 6.16 -1.52
CA LEU A 104 12.45 6.35 -1.40
C LEU A 104 12.12 7.42 -0.35
N ASP A 105 11.44 8.47 -0.80
CA ASP A 105 11.06 9.62 0.03
C ASP A 105 9.55 9.83 0.06
N LYS A 106 8.90 9.64 -1.10
CA LYS A 106 7.46 9.91 -1.24
C LYS A 106 6.77 8.87 -2.10
N ILE A 107 5.50 8.61 -1.78
CA ILE A 107 4.57 7.93 -2.68
C ILE A 107 3.42 8.88 -2.97
N ILE A 108 3.17 9.12 -4.25
CA ILE A 108 2.01 9.88 -4.71
C ILE A 108 1.16 9.03 -5.63
N TYR A 109 -0.10 9.39 -5.80
CA TYR A 109 -1.00 8.69 -6.69
C TYR A 109 -2.04 9.62 -7.30
N LYS A 110 -2.58 9.20 -8.44
CA LYS A 110 -3.75 9.77 -9.09
C LYS A 110 -4.88 8.75 -8.94
N ASP A 111 -6.04 9.24 -8.50
CA ASP A 111 -7.24 8.44 -8.32
C ASP A 111 -8.21 8.74 -9.46
N TYR A 112 -8.54 7.73 -10.25
CA TYR A 112 -9.45 7.78 -11.39
C TYR A 112 -10.83 7.22 -11.03
N PHE A 113 -11.08 6.90 -9.76
CA PHE A 113 -12.36 6.36 -9.33
C PHE A 113 -13.52 7.30 -9.72
N GLY A 114 -14.54 6.73 -10.36
CA GLY A 114 -15.67 7.47 -10.93
C GLY A 114 -15.56 7.76 -12.43
N PHE A 115 -14.36 7.62 -13.02
CA PHE A 115 -14.20 7.57 -14.48
C PHE A 115 -14.38 6.16 -15.05
N MET A 116 -14.49 5.15 -14.17
CA MET A 116 -14.83 3.76 -14.50
C MET A 116 -13.82 3.12 -15.45
N PHE A 117 -12.53 3.36 -15.22
CA PHE A 117 -11.49 2.73 -16.01
C PHE A 117 -11.56 1.21 -15.83
N ASN A 118 -11.44 0.51 -16.95
CA ASN A 118 -11.16 -0.91 -16.89
C ASN A 118 -9.65 -1.19 -16.72
N LEU A 119 -9.30 -2.46 -16.52
CA LEU A 119 -7.91 -2.86 -16.27
C LEU A 119 -6.97 -2.52 -17.44
N ASP A 120 -7.43 -2.71 -18.68
CA ASP A 120 -6.61 -2.44 -19.87
C ASP A 120 -6.35 -0.93 -20.02
N GLU A 121 -7.34 -0.09 -19.74
CA GLU A 121 -7.20 1.38 -19.73
C GLU A 121 -6.27 1.86 -18.62
N LEU A 122 -6.38 1.28 -17.42
CA LEU A 122 -5.52 1.63 -16.30
C LEU A 122 -4.06 1.20 -16.57
N HIS A 123 -3.85 0.02 -17.16
CA HIS A 123 -2.54 -0.43 -17.62
C HIS A 123 -1.98 0.43 -18.76
N PHE A 124 -2.84 0.96 -19.65
CA PHE A 124 -2.43 1.92 -20.66
C PHE A 124 -1.90 3.20 -20.01
N VAL A 125 -2.62 3.77 -19.04
CA VAL A 125 -2.16 4.97 -18.30
C VAL A 125 -0.89 4.68 -17.48
N GLU A 126 -0.77 3.50 -16.86
CA GLU A 126 0.49 3.07 -16.22
C GLU A 126 1.65 3.10 -17.23
N ASN A 127 1.46 2.51 -18.41
CA ASN A 127 2.47 2.46 -19.45
C ASN A 127 2.83 3.83 -20.03
N TYR A 128 1.84 4.73 -20.16
CA TYR A 128 2.07 6.12 -20.54
C TYR A 128 3.08 6.79 -19.59
N PHE A 129 2.89 6.63 -18.27
CA PHE A 129 3.81 7.20 -17.28
C PHE A 129 5.16 6.49 -17.19
N ILE A 130 5.20 5.16 -17.39
CA ILE A 130 6.46 4.42 -17.48
C ILE A 130 7.28 4.93 -18.68
N GLU A 131 6.65 5.22 -19.81
CA GLU A 131 7.34 5.77 -20.98
C GLU A 131 7.83 7.20 -20.74
N LYS A 132 6.99 8.03 -20.09
CA LYS A 132 7.30 9.43 -19.78
C LYS A 132 8.50 9.56 -18.84
N TYR A 133 8.49 8.82 -17.72
CA TYR A 133 9.48 9.00 -16.65
C TYR A 133 10.63 7.99 -16.68
N LYS A 134 10.50 6.88 -17.42
CA LYS A 134 11.51 5.82 -17.53
C LYS A 134 12.05 5.35 -16.16
N PRO A 135 11.16 5.00 -15.21
CA PRO A 135 11.54 4.64 -13.85
C PRO A 135 12.45 3.40 -13.81
N ILE A 136 13.49 3.47 -12.98
CA ILE A 136 14.55 2.44 -12.92
C ILE A 136 14.05 1.07 -12.42
N LEU A 137 12.93 1.02 -11.70
CA LEU A 137 12.40 -0.21 -11.10
C LEU A 137 11.31 -0.90 -11.94
N ASN A 138 10.79 -0.27 -12.98
CA ASN A 138 9.84 -0.91 -13.90
C ASN A 138 10.56 -1.81 -14.91
N LYS A 139 10.88 -3.03 -14.48
CA LYS A 139 11.54 -4.04 -15.35
C LYS A 139 10.61 -4.62 -16.41
N VAL A 140 9.32 -4.71 -16.12
CA VAL A 140 8.28 -5.28 -16.98
C VAL A 140 7.14 -4.29 -17.04
N ARG A 141 6.56 -4.15 -18.23
CA ARG A 141 5.37 -3.33 -18.48
C ARG A 141 4.12 -4.19 -18.40
N PRO A 142 3.03 -3.69 -17.80
CA PRO A 142 1.74 -4.37 -17.90
C PRO A 142 1.33 -4.48 -19.38
N LYS A 143 0.65 -5.57 -19.72
CA LYS A 143 0.02 -5.74 -21.03
C LYS A 143 -1.40 -5.21 -20.96
N PHE A 144 -1.87 -4.66 -22.06
CA PHE A 144 -3.26 -4.25 -22.24
C PHE A 144 -3.74 -4.61 -23.65
N ASN A 145 -5.05 -4.73 -23.81
CA ASN A 145 -5.70 -4.83 -25.11
C ASN A 145 -6.51 -3.57 -25.40
N GLU A 146 -6.16 -2.86 -26.47
CA GLU A 146 -6.83 -1.61 -26.86
C GLU A 146 -8.27 -1.81 -27.33
N ASP A 147 -8.60 -3.01 -27.84
CA ASP A 147 -9.98 -3.34 -28.23
C ASP A 147 -10.94 -3.31 -27.04
N ASN A 148 -10.41 -3.40 -25.81
CA ASN A 148 -11.20 -3.34 -24.58
C ASN A 148 -11.39 -1.89 -24.08
N PHE A 149 -10.82 -0.88 -24.72
CA PHE A 149 -10.96 0.49 -24.26
C PHE A 149 -12.38 1.01 -24.47
N ALA A 150 -12.96 1.59 -23.42
CA ALA A 150 -14.19 2.35 -23.48
C ALA A 150 -13.91 3.80 -23.92
N LEU A 151 -12.72 4.33 -23.60
CA LEU A 151 -12.25 5.65 -23.98
C LEU A 151 -11.22 5.60 -25.12
N LYS A 152 -11.15 6.68 -25.90
CA LYS A 152 -10.06 6.84 -26.87
C LYS A 152 -8.75 7.12 -26.14
N LYS A 153 -7.62 6.73 -26.75
CA LYS A 153 -6.27 6.93 -26.19
C LYS A 153 -6.00 8.38 -25.82
N GLU A 154 -6.35 9.32 -26.69
CA GLU A 154 -6.12 10.74 -26.45
C GLU A 154 -6.90 11.23 -25.22
N GLY A 155 -8.07 10.64 -24.97
CA GLY A 155 -8.85 10.88 -23.76
C GLY A 155 -8.16 10.31 -22.51
N LEU A 156 -7.64 9.08 -22.59
CA LEU A 156 -6.90 8.45 -21.50
C LEU A 156 -5.61 9.22 -21.16
N GLU A 157 -4.87 9.68 -22.17
CA GLU A 157 -3.67 10.51 -22.00
C GLU A 157 -4.00 11.87 -21.39
N TYR A 158 -5.09 12.52 -21.85
CA TYR A 158 -5.57 13.75 -21.23
C TYR A 158 -5.90 13.54 -19.76
N MET A 159 -6.65 12.48 -19.44
CA MET A 159 -7.01 12.14 -18.06
C MET A 159 -5.78 11.86 -17.22
N ALA A 160 -4.80 11.12 -17.74
CA ALA A 160 -3.53 10.84 -17.07
C ALA A 160 -2.88 12.13 -16.56
N GLU A 161 -2.75 13.14 -17.42
CA GLU A 161 -2.15 14.42 -17.05
C GLU A 161 -3.05 15.26 -16.13
N ALA A 162 -4.35 15.33 -16.42
CA ALA A 162 -5.30 16.24 -15.77
C ALA A 162 -5.64 15.87 -14.32
N MET A 163 -5.53 14.60 -13.93
CA MET A 163 -5.93 14.17 -12.59
C MET A 163 -5.06 14.75 -11.48
N PHE A 164 -5.69 15.10 -10.36
CA PHE A 164 -4.99 15.62 -9.19
C PHE A 164 -4.08 14.57 -8.55
N ILE A 165 -2.94 15.04 -8.07
CA ILE A 165 -1.99 14.23 -7.32
C ILE A 165 -2.37 14.24 -5.85
N GLN A 166 -2.39 13.06 -5.24
CA GLN A 166 -2.57 12.83 -3.82
C GLN A 166 -1.31 12.19 -3.24
N GLU A 167 -1.05 12.40 -1.95
CA GLU A 167 0.09 11.83 -1.25
C GLU A 167 -0.35 10.65 -0.38
N PHE A 168 0.42 9.57 -0.39
CA PHE A 168 0.19 8.41 0.45
C PHE A 168 1.00 8.53 1.75
N ASP A 169 0.33 8.38 2.89
CA ASP A 169 0.98 8.43 4.20
C ASP A 169 1.82 7.17 4.47
N MET A 170 3.13 7.33 4.42
CA MET A 170 4.10 6.27 4.69
C MET A 170 4.52 6.18 6.17
N GLY A 171 4.10 7.09 7.04
CA GLY A 171 4.64 7.25 8.40
C GLY A 171 4.60 5.96 9.22
N LYS A 172 3.53 5.17 9.09
CA LYS A 172 3.39 3.88 9.80
C LYS A 172 4.36 2.78 9.35
N TYR A 173 5.04 2.95 8.22
CA TYR A 173 5.97 1.97 7.66
C TYR A 173 7.45 2.26 7.99
N PHE A 174 7.75 3.46 8.49
CA PHE A 174 9.09 3.81 8.96
C PHE A 174 9.12 3.80 10.48
N LYS A 175 10.01 2.99 11.07
CA LYS A 175 10.22 2.98 12.53
C LYS A 175 10.93 4.29 12.94
N GLY A 176 10.20 5.27 13.42
CA GLY A 176 10.81 6.48 13.99
C GLY A 176 9.93 7.72 14.06
N ASP A 177 8.89 7.84 13.23
CA ASP A 177 8.13 9.09 13.08
C ASP A 177 6.74 9.01 13.73
N VAL A 178 6.71 8.66 15.01
CA VAL A 178 5.57 9.02 15.88
C VAL A 178 6.10 10.11 16.81
N ALA A 179 5.80 11.36 16.46
CA ALA A 179 6.03 12.53 17.31
C ALA A 179 5.31 12.39 18.66
#